data_AF-A0A6A3BDU9-F1
#
_entry.id   AF-A0A6A3BDU9-F1
#
_cell.length_a   1.000
_cell.length_b   1.000
_cell.length_c   1.000
_cell.angle_alpha   90.00
_cell.angle_beta   90.00
_cell.angle_gamma   90.00
#
_symmetry.space_group_name_H-M   'P 1'
#
loop_
_entity.id
_entity.type
_entity.pdbx_description
1 polymer ?
#
loop_
_entity_poly.entity_id
_entity_poly.type
_entity_poly.pdbx_seq_one_letter_code
_entity_poly.pdbx_strand_id
1 'polypeptide(L)'
;MHPVHKLLHPHMRYTLDINARARELLISAGGLIESLFSTKQYSMELTSFAFKNWRFDMESLPADLIRRGIALPDPTEPHGIKLHIQDYPYANDGLLIWSAIERLVKDYVNYYYPDSISIRSDPELNAWYYESINVGHVDLRHETWWPKLSTPEDLISILTTLIWISSAEHAALNFGQYHYGGYVPVRPSYMRRLIPNQDDPDYPSFVSDPEGYFLSSLPSLKDMTVLMSVLYILSTHSADEEYLGDRKDVWTWKGNPEIREAFF
;
A
#
# COMPACT_ATOMS: atom_id res chain seq x y z
N MET A 1 27.68 -7.63 -4.22
CA MET A 1 26.29 -7.46 -3.73
C MET A 1 25.59 -6.53 -4.70
N HIS A 2 24.49 -7.00 -5.28
CA HIS A 2 23.76 -6.35 -6.37
C HIS A 2 23.23 -4.95 -6.00
N PRO A 3 23.31 -3.94 -6.89
CA PRO A 3 22.84 -2.58 -6.60
C PRO A 3 21.35 -2.53 -6.26
N VAL A 4 20.48 -3.18 -7.06
CA VAL A 4 19.04 -3.22 -6.80
C VAL A 4 18.70 -3.84 -5.43
N HIS A 5 19.41 -4.90 -5.02
CA HIS A 5 19.21 -5.50 -3.70
C HIS A 5 19.49 -4.49 -2.59
N LYS A 6 20.62 -3.76 -2.67
CA LYS A 6 20.98 -2.74 -1.68
C LYS A 6 19.97 -1.60 -1.61
N LEU A 7 19.41 -1.18 -2.75
CA LEU A 7 18.39 -0.16 -2.81
C LEU A 7 17.07 -0.62 -2.18
N LEU A 8 16.61 -1.84 -2.49
CA LEU A 8 15.31 -2.34 -2.01
C LEU A 8 15.34 -2.88 -0.57
N HIS A 9 16.48 -3.43 -0.11
CA HIS A 9 16.56 -4.12 1.18
C HIS A 9 16.00 -3.31 2.37
N PRO A 10 16.31 -2.00 2.54
CA PRO A 10 15.75 -1.22 3.65
C PRO A 10 14.21 -1.19 3.65
N HIS A 11 13.60 -1.20 2.47
CA HIS A 11 12.15 -1.12 2.28
C HIS A 11 11.41 -2.46 2.50
N MET A 12 12.14 -3.55 2.74
CA MET A 12 11.57 -4.88 3.01
C MET A 12 11.62 -5.25 4.49
N ARG A 13 12.05 -4.31 5.35
CA ARG A 13 12.23 -4.52 6.79
C ARG A 13 10.92 -4.99 7.43
N TYR A 14 10.98 -6.10 8.16
CA TYR A 14 9.88 -6.76 8.87
C TYR A 14 8.68 -7.25 8.04
N THR A 15 8.57 -6.92 6.75
CA THR A 15 7.42 -7.28 5.90
C THR A 15 7.07 -8.78 5.96
N LEU A 16 8.06 -9.67 5.90
CA LEU A 16 7.79 -11.11 5.98
C LEU A 16 7.40 -11.59 7.39
N ASP A 17 7.96 -11.01 8.46
CA ASP A 17 7.63 -11.37 9.85
C ASP A 17 6.18 -10.95 10.17
N ILE A 18 5.82 -9.69 9.89
CA ILE A 18 4.46 -9.22 10.12
C ILE A 18 3.44 -9.98 9.26
N ASN A 19 3.78 -10.31 8.01
CA ASN A 19 2.89 -11.11 7.16
C ASN A 19 2.73 -12.54 7.67
N ALA A 20 3.77 -13.15 8.26
CA ALA A 20 3.66 -14.47 8.87
C ALA A 20 2.72 -14.44 10.09
N ARG A 21 2.88 -13.45 10.98
CA ARG A 21 1.99 -13.25 12.13
C ARG A 21 0.56 -12.93 11.70
N ALA A 22 0.39 -12.14 10.65
CA ALA A 22 -0.93 -11.84 10.09
C ALA A 22 -1.62 -13.12 9.60
N ARG A 23 -0.91 -14.00 8.88
CA ARG A 23 -1.45 -15.29 8.44
C ARG A 23 -1.86 -16.20 9.61
N GLU A 24 -1.20 -16.10 10.76
CA GLU A 24 -1.50 -16.91 11.94
C GLU A 24 -2.67 -16.35 12.76
N LEU A 25 -2.70 -15.04 12.99
CA LEU A 25 -3.59 -14.42 13.99
C LEU A 25 -4.64 -13.47 13.40
N LEU A 26 -4.35 -12.83 12.27
CA LEU A 26 -5.16 -11.76 11.72
C LEU A 26 -6.15 -12.27 10.67
N ILE A 27 -5.64 -12.92 9.63
CA ILE A 27 -6.40 -13.35 8.44
C ILE A 27 -6.64 -14.86 8.37
N SER A 28 -6.28 -15.60 9.41
CA SER A 28 -6.60 -17.02 9.56
C SER A 28 -8.10 -17.25 9.77
N ALA A 29 -8.53 -18.50 9.54
CA ALA A 29 -9.87 -18.94 9.91
C ALA A 29 -10.11 -18.74 11.42
N GLY A 30 -11.18 -18.04 11.78
CA GLY A 30 -11.45 -17.63 13.16
C GLY A 30 -10.52 -16.54 13.70
N GLY A 31 -9.62 -16.00 12.89
CA GLY A 31 -8.73 -14.90 13.22
C GLY A 31 -9.48 -13.58 13.44
N LEU A 32 -8.72 -12.52 13.71
CA LEU A 32 -9.27 -11.21 14.06
C LEU A 32 -10.14 -10.60 12.95
N ILE A 33 -9.75 -10.71 11.67
CA ILE A 33 -10.55 -10.16 10.57
C ILE A 33 -11.90 -10.88 10.46
N GLU A 34 -11.92 -12.22 10.44
CA GLU A 34 -13.18 -12.96 10.37
C GLU A 34 -14.06 -12.73 11.60
N SER A 35 -13.45 -12.57 12.78
CA SER A 35 -14.19 -12.35 14.02
C SER A 35 -14.81 -10.95 14.08
N LEU A 36 -14.07 -9.93 13.62
CA LEU A 36 -14.38 -8.53 13.88
C LEU A 36 -14.90 -7.75 12.68
N PHE A 37 -14.94 -8.31 11.46
CA PHE A 37 -15.45 -7.62 10.26
C PHE A 37 -16.70 -8.31 9.68
N SER A 38 -17.46 -7.56 8.88
CA SER A 38 -18.74 -8.01 8.31
C SER A 38 -18.61 -9.17 7.31
N THR A 39 -17.44 -9.30 6.68
CA THR A 39 -17.14 -10.30 5.65
C THR A 39 -16.92 -11.71 6.22
N LYS A 40 -16.66 -11.85 7.53
CA LYS A 40 -16.51 -13.16 8.21
C LYS A 40 -15.58 -14.11 7.45
N GLN A 41 -15.94 -15.38 7.29
CA GLN A 41 -15.13 -16.38 6.58
C GLN A 41 -14.88 -16.08 5.08
N TYR A 42 -15.57 -15.09 4.51
CA TYR A 42 -15.40 -14.70 3.10
C TYR A 42 -14.36 -13.58 2.91
N SER A 43 -13.76 -13.08 4.00
CA SER A 43 -12.82 -11.95 3.95
C SER A 43 -11.64 -12.18 3.00
N MET A 44 -11.01 -13.35 3.09
CA MET A 44 -9.88 -13.69 2.22
C MET A 44 -10.30 -13.95 0.78
N GLU A 45 -11.45 -14.60 0.57
CA GLU A 45 -11.99 -14.82 -0.78
C GLU A 45 -12.28 -13.50 -1.49
N LEU A 46 -12.82 -12.50 -0.77
CA LEU A 46 -13.07 -11.17 -1.31
C LEU A 46 -11.77 -10.51 -1.79
N THR A 47 -10.68 -10.61 -1.02
CA THR A 47 -9.38 -10.07 -1.45
C THR A 47 -8.80 -10.83 -2.64
N SER A 48 -9.01 -12.15 -2.73
CA SER A 48 -8.61 -12.95 -3.89
C SER A 48 -9.41 -12.55 -5.14
N PHE A 49 -10.70 -12.28 -4.99
CA PHE A 49 -11.52 -11.76 -6.08
C PHE A 49 -11.05 -10.38 -6.55
N ALA A 50 -10.72 -9.48 -5.61
CA ALA A 50 -10.17 -8.16 -5.93
C ALA A 50 -8.81 -8.25 -6.65
N PHE A 51 -7.93 -9.17 -6.23
CA PHE A 51 -6.61 -9.38 -6.82
C PHE A 51 -6.66 -9.73 -8.32
N LYS A 52 -7.76 -10.33 -8.82
CA LYS A 52 -7.95 -10.58 -10.26
C LYS A 52 -7.94 -9.31 -11.12
N ASN A 53 -8.24 -8.15 -10.53
CA ASN A 53 -8.22 -6.85 -11.20
C ASN A 53 -7.00 -6.00 -10.80
N TRP A 54 -6.11 -6.53 -9.95
CA TRP A 54 -4.88 -5.84 -9.57
C TRP A 54 -3.93 -5.76 -10.76
N ARG A 55 -3.23 -4.63 -10.88
CA ARG A 55 -2.37 -4.31 -12.02
C ARG A 55 -1.15 -3.53 -11.55
N PHE A 56 0.04 -4.13 -11.60
CA PHE A 56 1.28 -3.50 -11.15
C PHE A 56 1.57 -2.16 -11.84
N ASP A 57 1.29 -2.04 -13.14
CA ASP A 57 1.50 -0.80 -13.90
C ASP A 57 0.60 0.37 -13.46
N MET A 58 -0.41 0.08 -12.64
CA MET A 58 -1.37 1.04 -12.11
C MET A 58 -1.20 1.32 -10.61
N GLU A 59 -0.19 0.73 -9.96
CA GLU A 59 0.09 0.95 -8.53
C GLU A 59 1.06 2.12 -8.29
N SER A 60 1.55 2.78 -9.35
CA SER A 60 2.17 4.09 -9.20
C SER A 60 1.12 5.13 -8.80
N LEU A 61 1.47 6.05 -7.89
CA LEU A 61 0.53 7.08 -7.45
C LEU A 61 -0.07 7.89 -8.62
N PRO A 62 0.72 8.36 -9.62
CA PRO A 62 0.14 9.07 -10.76
C PRO A 62 -0.83 8.22 -11.58
N ALA A 63 -0.50 6.95 -11.85
CA ALA A 63 -1.38 6.06 -12.61
C ALA A 63 -2.68 5.75 -11.84
N ASP A 64 -2.61 5.53 -10.52
CA ASP A 64 -3.79 5.35 -9.68
C ASP A 64 -4.72 6.58 -9.72
N LEU A 65 -4.16 7.77 -9.57
CA LEU A 65 -4.94 9.02 -9.59
C LEU A 65 -5.65 9.24 -10.93
N ILE A 66 -4.98 8.95 -12.05
CA ILE A 66 -5.56 9.00 -13.38
C ILE A 66 -6.64 7.92 -13.54
N ARG A 67 -6.33 6.68 -13.15
CA ARG A 67 -7.25 5.52 -13.26
C ARG A 67 -8.56 5.78 -12.52
N ARG A 68 -8.51 6.40 -11.34
CA ARG A 68 -9.70 6.75 -10.55
C ARG A 68 -10.47 7.96 -11.08
N GLY A 69 -9.98 8.62 -12.14
CA GLY A 69 -10.59 9.83 -12.68
C GLY A 69 -10.45 11.04 -11.76
N ILE A 70 -9.40 11.07 -10.93
CA ILE A 70 -9.09 12.18 -10.01
C ILE A 70 -8.00 13.09 -10.58
N ALA A 71 -7.31 12.66 -11.63
CA ALA A 71 -6.32 13.45 -12.34
C ALA A 71 -6.32 13.17 -13.85
N LEU A 72 -5.70 14.06 -14.62
CA LEU A 72 -5.39 13.87 -16.03
C LEU A 72 -3.89 14.08 -16.28
N PRO A 73 -3.30 13.41 -17.28
CA PRO A 73 -1.94 13.74 -17.72
C PRO A 73 -1.84 15.22 -18.13
N ASP A 74 -0.87 15.93 -17.57
CA ASP A 74 -0.55 17.30 -17.92
C ASP A 74 0.96 17.53 -17.75
N PRO A 75 1.74 17.47 -18.85
CA PRO A 75 3.19 17.66 -18.80
C PRO A 75 3.63 19.05 -18.32
N THR A 76 2.71 20.01 -18.21
CA THR A 76 3.01 21.36 -17.72
C THR A 76 2.96 21.46 -16.20
N GLU A 77 2.37 20.47 -15.53
CA GLU A 77 2.31 20.38 -14.07
C GLU A 77 3.57 19.73 -13.48
N PRO A 78 3.99 20.07 -12.25
CA PRO A 78 5.26 19.59 -11.66
C PRO A 78 5.41 18.07 -11.59
N HIS A 79 4.28 17.34 -11.49
CA HIS A 79 4.24 15.89 -11.36
C HIS A 79 3.73 15.20 -12.63
N GLY A 80 3.63 15.93 -13.76
CA GLY A 80 3.14 15.41 -15.03
C GLY A 80 1.64 15.10 -15.05
N ILE A 81 0.91 15.45 -13.99
CA ILE A 81 -0.54 15.27 -13.88
C ILE A 81 -1.19 16.49 -13.25
N LYS A 82 -2.44 16.74 -13.64
CA LYS A 82 -3.30 17.77 -13.07
C LYS A 82 -4.45 17.14 -12.28
N LEU A 83 -4.55 17.46 -10.99
CA LEU A 83 -5.65 17.00 -10.14
C LEU A 83 -6.95 17.74 -10.49
N HIS A 84 -8.07 17.00 -10.48
CA HIS A 84 -9.41 17.58 -10.54
C HIS A 84 -9.82 18.24 -9.22
N ILE A 85 -9.37 17.66 -8.10
CA ILE A 85 -9.56 18.21 -6.76
C ILE A 85 -8.23 18.83 -6.35
N GLN A 86 -8.14 20.16 -6.43
CA GLN A 86 -6.89 20.88 -6.17
C GLN A 86 -6.40 20.70 -4.73
N ASP A 87 -7.32 20.68 -3.77
CA ASP A 87 -7.00 20.43 -2.36
C ASP A 87 -7.36 19.00 -1.97
N TYR A 88 -6.61 18.03 -2.52
CA TYR A 88 -6.71 16.63 -2.15
C TYR A 88 -5.44 16.22 -1.39
N PRO A 89 -5.43 16.26 -0.05
CA PRO A 89 -4.22 16.11 0.76
C PRO A 89 -3.40 14.83 0.48
N TYR A 90 -4.06 13.66 0.41
CA TYR A 90 -3.39 12.41 0.07
C TYR A 90 -2.65 12.48 -1.28
N ALA A 91 -3.28 13.07 -2.30
CA ALA A 91 -2.68 13.17 -3.62
C ALA A 91 -1.56 14.23 -3.65
N ASN A 92 -1.82 15.42 -3.09
CA ASN A 92 -0.84 16.51 -3.06
C ASN A 92 0.43 16.10 -2.32
N ASP A 93 0.30 15.59 -1.09
CA ASP A 93 1.45 15.19 -0.28
C ASP A 93 2.11 13.92 -0.84
N GLY A 94 1.29 12.98 -1.30
CA GLY A 94 1.77 11.75 -1.92
C GLY A 94 2.61 12.02 -3.17
N LEU A 95 2.23 12.98 -4.02
CA LEU A 95 2.97 13.31 -5.24
C LEU A 95 4.33 13.95 -4.94
N LEU A 96 4.46 14.70 -3.85
CA LEU A 96 5.75 15.21 -3.39
C LEU A 96 6.68 14.05 -2.99
N ILE A 97 6.17 13.08 -2.23
CA ILE A 97 6.94 11.91 -1.80
C ILE A 97 7.28 11.01 -3.00
N TRP A 98 6.31 10.73 -3.88
CA TRP A 98 6.51 9.97 -5.11
C TRP A 98 7.63 10.58 -5.95
N SER A 99 7.58 11.88 -6.22
CA SER A 99 8.61 12.57 -7.02
C SER A 99 9.99 12.59 -6.35
N ALA A 100 10.06 12.56 -5.01
CA ALA A 100 11.33 12.42 -4.30
C ALA A 100 11.92 11.01 -4.47
N ILE A 101 11.09 9.97 -4.32
CA ILE A 101 11.49 8.56 -4.54
C ILE A 101 11.94 8.37 -5.98
N GLU A 102 11.13 8.81 -6.95
CA GLU A 102 11.42 8.65 -8.38
C GLU A 102 12.75 9.30 -8.77
N ARG A 103 13.04 10.49 -8.25
CA ARG A 103 14.31 11.19 -8.51
C ARG A 103 15.50 10.40 -7.99
N LEU A 104 15.45 9.96 -6.73
CA LEU A 104 16.50 9.12 -6.15
C LEU A 104 16.71 7.84 -6.95
N VAL A 105 15.62 7.13 -7.28
CA VAL A 105 15.67 5.89 -8.05
C VAL A 105 16.25 6.13 -9.44
N LYS A 106 15.87 7.25 -10.09
CA LYS A 106 16.39 7.64 -11.40
C LYS A 106 17.89 7.88 -11.37
N ASP A 107 18.39 8.66 -10.43
CA ASP A 107 19.82 8.94 -10.30
C ASP A 107 20.60 7.64 -9.99
N TYR A 108 20.04 6.80 -9.11
CA TYR A 108 20.61 5.51 -8.75
C TYR A 108 20.67 4.52 -9.92
N VAL A 109 19.56 4.36 -10.65
CA VAL A 109 19.47 3.43 -11.79
C VAL A 109 20.36 3.89 -12.93
N ASN A 110 20.35 5.19 -13.28
CA ASN A 110 21.17 5.70 -14.38
C ASN A 110 22.68 5.58 -14.11
N TYR A 111 23.10 5.56 -12.85
CA TYR A 111 24.49 5.31 -12.48
C TYR A 111 24.91 3.86 -12.76
N TYR A 112 24.08 2.87 -12.37
CA TYR A 112 24.42 1.45 -12.52
C TYR A 112 24.03 0.85 -13.88
N TYR A 113 23.00 1.39 -14.51
CA TYR A 113 22.40 0.90 -15.74
C TYR A 113 22.21 2.05 -16.75
N PRO A 114 23.29 2.54 -17.39
CA PRO A 114 23.23 3.72 -18.25
C PRO A 114 22.47 3.48 -19.57
N ASP A 115 22.24 2.23 -19.95
CA ASP A 115 21.59 1.87 -21.20
C ASP A 115 20.83 0.54 -21.12
N SER A 116 20.04 0.26 -22.16
CA SER A 116 19.25 -0.97 -22.22
C SER A 116 20.07 -2.26 -22.34
N ILE A 117 21.34 -2.20 -22.77
CA ILE A 117 22.21 -3.37 -22.83
C ILE A 117 22.56 -3.80 -21.41
N SER A 118 22.94 -2.86 -20.54
CA SER A 118 23.27 -3.12 -19.14
C SER A 118 22.13 -3.79 -18.36
N ILE A 119 20.86 -3.45 -18.67
CA ILE A 119 19.68 -4.12 -18.10
C ILE A 119 19.55 -5.56 -18.61
N ARG A 120 19.60 -5.74 -19.94
CA ARG A 120 19.38 -7.07 -20.56
C ARG A 120 20.52 -8.05 -20.32
N SER A 121 21.72 -7.55 -20.05
CA SER A 121 22.90 -8.39 -19.80
C SER A 121 23.07 -8.78 -18.33
N ASP A 122 22.27 -8.24 -17.41
CA ASP A 122 22.33 -8.55 -15.98
C ASP A 122 21.52 -9.81 -15.65
N PRO A 123 22.15 -10.97 -15.42
CA PRO A 123 21.42 -12.22 -15.22
C PRO A 123 20.71 -12.27 -13.86
N GLU A 124 21.22 -11.59 -12.82
CA GLU A 124 20.61 -11.58 -11.49
C GLU A 124 19.32 -10.75 -11.52
N LEU A 125 19.36 -9.56 -12.13
CA LEU A 125 18.20 -8.68 -12.29
C LEU A 125 17.08 -9.34 -13.10
N ASN A 126 17.42 -9.97 -14.24
CA ASN A 126 16.44 -10.64 -15.09
C ASN A 126 15.84 -11.88 -14.42
N ALA A 127 16.65 -12.65 -13.67
CA ALA A 127 16.15 -13.81 -12.92
C ALA A 127 15.19 -13.38 -11.79
N TRP A 128 15.54 -12.34 -11.03
CA TRP A 128 14.69 -11.77 -9.98
C TRP A 128 13.32 -11.32 -10.52
N TYR A 129 13.32 -10.59 -11.64
CA TYR A 129 12.09 -10.11 -12.25
C TYR A 129 11.23 -11.25 -12.81
N TYR A 130 11.87 -12.20 -13.49
CA TYR A 130 11.20 -13.38 -14.02
C TYR A 130 10.53 -14.18 -12.90
N GLU A 131 11.23 -14.45 -11.79
CA GLU A 131 10.69 -15.18 -10.65
C GLU A 131 9.54 -14.41 -9.97
N SER A 132 9.66 -13.09 -9.83
CA SER A 132 8.62 -12.24 -9.24
C SER A 132 7.27 -12.41 -9.97
N ILE A 133 7.28 -12.49 -11.30
CA ILE A 133 6.06 -12.65 -12.10
C ILE A 133 5.62 -14.12 -12.19
N ASN A 134 6.55 -15.03 -12.52
CA ASN A 134 6.19 -16.41 -12.88
C ASN A 134 6.03 -17.34 -11.68
N VAL A 135 6.53 -16.94 -10.51
CA VAL A 135 6.41 -17.67 -9.25
C VAL A 135 5.66 -16.81 -8.22
N GLY A 136 6.11 -15.58 -7.98
CA GLY A 136 5.51 -14.69 -6.97
C GLY A 136 4.07 -14.28 -7.29
N HIS A 137 3.79 -13.88 -8.54
CA HIS A 137 2.47 -13.48 -9.04
C HIS A 137 1.95 -14.43 -10.13
N VAL A 138 2.14 -15.73 -9.93
CA VAL A 138 1.90 -16.79 -10.92
C VAL A 138 0.51 -16.74 -11.57
N ASP A 139 -0.53 -16.35 -10.82
CA ASP A 139 -1.91 -16.28 -11.32
C ASP A 139 -2.12 -15.16 -12.35
N LEU A 140 -1.27 -14.13 -12.33
CA LEU A 140 -1.31 -12.97 -13.24
C LEU A 140 -0.16 -12.98 -14.24
N ARG A 141 0.67 -14.02 -14.30
CA ARG A 141 1.89 -14.06 -15.15
C ARG A 141 1.64 -13.88 -16.65
N HIS A 142 0.42 -14.11 -17.10
CA HIS A 142 0.01 -14.03 -18.51
C HIS A 142 -0.52 -12.66 -18.91
N GLU A 143 -0.68 -11.76 -17.94
CA GLU A 143 -1.18 -10.41 -18.19
C GLU A 143 -0.19 -9.58 -19.03
N THR A 144 -0.72 -8.75 -19.93
CA THR A 144 0.08 -8.00 -20.89
C THR A 144 0.62 -6.68 -20.36
N TRP A 145 0.15 -6.26 -19.18
CA TRP A 145 0.49 -4.99 -18.55
C TRP A 145 1.75 -5.06 -17.68
N TRP A 146 2.35 -6.23 -17.48
CA TRP A 146 3.65 -6.32 -16.82
C TRP A 146 4.71 -5.51 -17.59
N PRO A 147 5.50 -4.66 -16.91
CA PRO A 147 6.64 -4.01 -17.54
C PRO A 147 7.60 -5.04 -18.16
N LYS A 148 8.38 -4.64 -19.16
CA LYS A 148 9.26 -5.60 -19.86
C LYS A 148 10.63 -5.77 -19.22
N LEU A 149 11.01 -4.87 -18.31
CA LEU A 149 12.35 -4.75 -17.73
C LEU A 149 13.44 -4.81 -18.83
N SER A 150 13.29 -3.98 -19.86
CA SER A 150 14.18 -3.97 -21.02
C SER A 150 15.00 -2.68 -21.12
N THR A 151 14.60 -1.62 -20.42
CA THR A 151 15.30 -0.32 -20.39
C THR A 151 15.50 0.20 -18.97
N PRO A 152 16.40 1.19 -18.77
CA PRO A 152 16.53 1.87 -17.49
C PRO A 152 15.21 2.47 -16.99
N GLU A 153 14.38 3.03 -17.88
CA GLU A 153 13.06 3.59 -17.54
C GLU A 153 12.10 2.52 -16.99
N ASP A 154 12.10 1.30 -17.54
CA ASP A 154 11.32 0.19 -16.99
C ASP A 154 11.74 -0.10 -15.54
N LEU A 155 13.06 -0.19 -15.30
CA LEU A 155 13.59 -0.47 -13.96
C LEU A 155 13.29 0.67 -12.98
N ILE A 156 13.41 1.93 -13.41
CA ILE A 156 13.05 3.10 -12.60
C ILE A 156 11.58 3.04 -12.18
N SER A 157 10.67 2.77 -13.12
CA SER A 157 9.24 2.66 -12.84
C SER A 157 8.94 1.52 -11.85
N ILE A 158 9.52 0.33 -12.08
CA ILE A 158 9.36 -0.84 -11.18
C ILE A 158 9.84 -0.50 -9.77
N LEU A 159 11.06 0.00 -9.61
CA LEU A 159 11.65 0.25 -8.30
C LEU A 159 10.97 1.40 -7.56
N THR A 160 10.58 2.46 -8.26
CA THR A 160 9.82 3.58 -7.68
C THR A 160 8.49 3.08 -7.14
N THR A 161 7.78 2.25 -7.90
CA THR A 161 6.50 1.66 -7.50
C THR A 161 6.66 0.76 -6.26
N LEU A 162 7.68 -0.11 -6.24
CA LEU A 162 7.94 -0.98 -5.08
C LEU A 162 8.25 -0.17 -3.81
N ILE A 163 9.09 0.87 -3.92
CA ILE A 163 9.45 1.72 -2.79
C ILE A 163 8.23 2.54 -2.33
N TRP A 164 7.43 3.06 -3.26
CA TRP A 164 6.18 3.76 -2.95
C TRP A 164 5.20 2.89 -2.15
N ILE A 165 4.90 1.68 -2.64
CA ILE A 165 3.98 0.72 -2.01
C ILE A 165 4.45 0.39 -0.59
N SER A 166 5.73 0.05 -0.45
CA SER A 166 6.32 -0.42 0.82
C SER A 166 6.57 0.70 1.83
N SER A 167 6.50 1.97 1.43
CA SER A 167 6.71 3.11 2.32
C SER A 167 5.47 4.00 2.42
N ALA A 168 5.35 4.99 1.54
CA ALA A 168 4.37 6.07 1.65
C ALA A 168 2.92 5.58 1.50
N GLU A 169 2.65 4.65 0.58
CA GLU A 169 1.30 4.11 0.41
C GLU A 169 0.86 3.31 1.62
N HIS A 170 1.68 2.34 2.06
CA HIS A 170 1.42 1.58 3.26
C HIS A 170 1.24 2.51 4.48
N ALA A 171 2.09 3.53 4.63
CA ALA A 171 1.99 4.48 5.73
C ALA A 171 0.66 5.25 5.73
N ALA A 172 0.22 5.75 4.56
CA ALA A 172 -1.03 6.48 4.40
C ALA A 172 -2.26 5.63 4.73
N LEU A 173 -2.23 4.33 4.42
CA LEU A 173 -3.33 3.40 4.70
C LEU A 173 -3.29 2.84 6.14
N ASN A 174 -2.11 2.76 6.76
CA ASN A 174 -1.89 2.04 8.01
C ASN A 174 -1.97 2.93 9.26
N PHE A 175 -1.21 4.02 9.33
CA PHE A 175 -1.02 4.77 10.60
C PHE A 175 -2.22 5.64 10.99
N GLY A 176 -3.16 5.87 10.07
CA GLY A 176 -4.43 6.54 10.34
C GLY A 176 -5.50 5.63 10.97
N GLN A 177 -5.28 4.32 11.06
CA GLN A 177 -6.31 3.34 11.45
C GLN A 177 -6.93 3.65 12.82
N TYR A 178 -6.12 3.85 13.85
CA TYR A 178 -6.64 4.19 15.19
C TYR A 178 -7.16 5.63 15.26
N HIS A 179 -6.50 6.57 14.57
CA HIS A 179 -6.90 7.98 14.60
C HIS A 179 -8.32 8.21 14.05
N TYR A 180 -8.70 7.48 12.99
CA TYR A 180 -10.06 7.55 12.43
C TYR A 180 -11.01 6.48 12.98
N GLY A 181 -10.50 5.27 13.27
CA GLY A 181 -11.31 4.11 13.67
C GLY A 181 -11.39 3.86 15.17
N GLY A 182 -10.61 4.57 15.99
CA GLY A 182 -10.59 4.43 17.45
C GLY A 182 -11.91 4.87 18.08
N TYR A 183 -12.67 5.75 17.42
CA TYR A 183 -14.07 5.98 17.73
C TYR A 183 -14.95 5.16 16.78
N VAL A 184 -15.27 3.92 17.19
CA VAL A 184 -15.94 2.92 16.34
C VAL A 184 -17.19 3.42 15.60
N PRO A 185 -18.06 4.28 16.18
CA PRO A 185 -19.22 4.82 15.43
C PRO A 185 -18.86 5.52 14.11
N VAL A 186 -17.66 6.08 13.97
CA VAL A 186 -17.19 6.72 12.72
C VAL A 186 -16.78 5.70 11.66
N ARG A 187 -16.26 4.54 12.07
CA ARG A 187 -15.80 3.47 11.18
C ARG A 187 -16.13 2.08 11.74
N PRO A 188 -17.42 1.70 11.79
CA PRO A 188 -17.81 0.40 12.31
C PRO A 188 -17.32 -0.72 11.39
N SER A 189 -16.69 -1.75 11.97
CA SER A 189 -16.18 -2.90 11.20
C SER A 189 -17.30 -3.85 10.73
N TYR A 190 -18.46 -3.82 11.39
CA TYR A 190 -19.69 -4.47 10.95
C TYR A 190 -20.92 -3.84 11.62
N MET A 191 -22.10 -4.14 11.08
CA MET A 191 -23.40 -3.78 11.67
C MET A 191 -24.19 -5.06 11.97
N ARG A 192 -24.91 -5.10 13.09
CA ARG A 192 -25.71 -6.25 13.56
C ARG A 192 -27.16 -6.22 13.07
N ARG A 193 -27.61 -5.10 12.50
CA ARG A 193 -28.98 -4.90 12.02
C ARG A 193 -28.96 -4.28 10.64
N LEU A 194 -30.00 -4.58 9.87
CA LEU A 194 -30.30 -3.90 8.61
C LEU A 194 -31.02 -2.58 8.89
N ILE A 195 -31.16 -1.75 7.86
CA ILE A 195 -32.11 -0.65 7.91
C ILE A 195 -33.52 -1.26 7.79
N PRO A 196 -34.43 -1.04 8.75
CA PRO A 196 -35.76 -1.64 8.70
C PRO A 196 -36.63 -1.00 7.62
N ASN A 197 -37.42 -1.80 6.92
CA ASN A 197 -38.49 -1.36 6.04
C ASN A 197 -39.72 -0.91 6.85
N GLN A 198 -40.63 -0.15 6.25
CA GLN A 198 -41.81 0.39 6.95
C GLN A 198 -42.67 -0.66 7.66
N ASP A 199 -42.74 -1.86 7.07
CA ASP A 199 -43.54 -2.97 7.58
C ASP A 199 -42.78 -3.83 8.62
N ASP A 200 -41.50 -3.57 8.87
CA ASP A 200 -40.70 -4.33 9.82
C ASP A 200 -41.06 -3.97 11.27
N PRO A 201 -41.09 -4.93 12.21
CA PRO A 201 -41.39 -4.68 13.62
C PRO A 201 -40.47 -3.64 14.29
N ASP A 202 -39.25 -3.51 13.78
CA ASP A 202 -38.23 -2.60 14.27
C ASP A 202 -38.42 -1.16 13.77
N TYR A 203 -39.22 -0.94 12.72
CA TYR A 203 -39.39 0.38 12.09
C TYR A 203 -39.94 1.45 13.03
N PRO A 204 -40.98 1.20 13.86
CA PRO A 204 -41.43 2.19 14.83
C PRO A 204 -40.32 2.61 15.80
N SER A 205 -39.47 1.67 16.23
CA SER A 205 -38.34 1.95 17.13
C SER A 205 -37.29 2.80 16.43
N PHE A 206 -36.92 2.45 15.19
CA PHE A 206 -35.98 3.21 14.37
C PHE A 206 -36.45 4.65 14.13
N VAL A 207 -37.74 4.87 13.82
CA VAL A 207 -38.29 6.22 13.62
C VAL A 207 -38.35 7.01 14.92
N SER A 208 -38.67 6.36 16.05
CA SER A 208 -38.78 7.04 17.35
C SER A 208 -37.42 7.42 17.96
N ASP A 209 -36.38 6.62 17.72
CA ASP A 209 -35.02 6.81 18.24
C ASP A 209 -33.98 6.26 17.25
N PRO A 210 -33.66 7.02 16.18
CA PRO A 210 -32.71 6.58 15.15
C PRO A 210 -31.28 6.50 15.68
N GLU A 211 -30.90 7.32 16.66
CA GLU A 211 -29.58 7.28 17.29
C GLU A 211 -29.42 6.01 18.13
N GLY A 212 -30.39 5.70 18.99
CA GLY A 212 -30.40 4.46 19.76
C GLY A 212 -30.46 3.22 18.86
N TYR A 213 -31.20 3.28 17.75
CA TYR A 213 -31.20 2.20 16.77
C TYR A 213 -29.81 2.00 16.14
N PHE A 214 -29.16 3.08 15.71
CA PHE A 214 -27.80 3.03 15.16
C PHE A 214 -26.81 2.47 16.18
N LEU A 215 -26.78 2.98 17.41
CA LEU A 215 -25.90 2.50 18.47
C LEU A 215 -26.16 1.02 18.80
N SER A 216 -27.42 0.58 18.81
CA SER A 216 -27.78 -0.83 19.01
C SER A 216 -27.37 -1.73 17.85
N SER A 217 -27.14 -1.15 16.67
CA SER A 217 -26.70 -1.83 15.46
C SER A 217 -25.18 -1.96 15.36
N LEU A 218 -24.41 -1.17 16.12
CA LEU A 218 -22.95 -1.27 16.18
C LEU A 218 -22.47 -2.62 16.75
N PRO A 219 -21.18 -2.99 16.57
CA PRO A 219 -20.59 -4.17 17.22
C PRO A 219 -20.79 -4.20 18.74
N SER A 220 -20.63 -5.37 19.35
CA SER A 220 -20.68 -5.46 20.82
C SER A 220 -19.56 -4.65 21.46
N LEU A 221 -19.75 -4.14 22.68
CA LEU A 221 -18.70 -3.39 23.39
C LEU A 221 -17.39 -4.18 23.50
N LYS A 222 -17.49 -5.50 23.68
CA LYS A 222 -16.34 -6.41 23.69
C LYS A 222 -15.59 -6.37 22.35
N ASP A 223 -16.29 -6.56 21.23
CA ASP A 223 -15.66 -6.58 19.91
C ASP A 223 -15.08 -5.21 19.54
N MET A 224 -15.78 -4.12 19.90
CA MET A 224 -15.30 -2.75 19.74
C MET A 224 -13.98 -2.55 20.48
N THR A 225 -13.90 -3.01 21.73
CA THR A 225 -12.68 -2.89 22.55
C THR A 225 -11.51 -3.67 21.96
N VAL A 226 -11.76 -4.90 21.47
CA VAL A 226 -10.73 -5.71 20.82
C VAL A 226 -10.27 -5.03 19.52
N LEU A 227 -11.20 -4.59 18.67
CA LEU A 227 -10.88 -3.87 17.44
C LEU A 227 -10.02 -2.64 17.72
N MET A 228 -10.42 -1.78 18.65
CA MET A 228 -9.66 -0.59 19.03
C MET A 228 -8.22 -0.94 19.46
N SER A 229 -8.05 -2.02 20.24
CA SER A 229 -6.73 -2.50 20.66
C SER A 229 -5.87 -2.92 19.47
N VAL A 230 -6.45 -3.63 18.50
CA VAL A 230 -5.75 -4.03 17.27
C VAL A 230 -5.37 -2.80 16.44
N LEU A 231 -6.29 -1.86 16.21
CA LEU A 231 -6.01 -0.64 15.45
C LEU A 231 -4.91 0.20 16.12
N TYR A 232 -4.91 0.28 17.45
CA TYR A 232 -3.87 0.98 18.21
C TYR A 232 -2.48 0.37 17.96
N ILE A 233 -2.36 -0.96 18.06
CA ILE A 233 -1.10 -1.66 17.80
C ILE A 233 -0.63 -1.40 16.36
N LEU A 234 -1.52 -1.55 15.37
CA LEU A 234 -1.17 -1.37 13.96
C LEU A 234 -0.81 0.08 13.60
N SER A 235 -1.34 1.07 14.33
CA SER A 235 -1.03 2.49 14.13
C SER A 235 0.18 3.00 14.92
N THR A 236 0.81 2.14 15.73
CA THR A 236 1.95 2.55 16.57
C THR A 236 3.26 2.34 15.84
N HIS A 237 4.11 3.38 15.82
CA HIS A 237 5.48 3.26 15.34
C HIS A 237 6.37 2.60 16.40
N SER A 238 7.20 1.64 15.98
CA SER A 238 8.19 1.04 16.87
C SER A 238 9.29 2.05 17.22
N ALA A 239 9.88 1.92 18.41
CA ALA A 239 10.98 2.79 18.84
C ALA A 239 12.26 2.61 18.02
N ASP A 240 12.39 1.46 17.34
CA ASP A 240 13.49 1.16 16.43
C ASP A 240 13.10 1.35 14.95
N GLU A 241 12.02 2.08 14.64
CA GLU A 241 11.64 2.35 13.25
C GLU A 241 12.74 3.07 12.46
N GLU A 242 12.88 2.75 11.17
CA GLU A 242 13.75 3.43 10.20
C GLU A 242 12.86 4.11 9.15
N TYR A 243 12.73 5.44 9.19
CA TYR A 243 11.85 6.17 8.28
C TYR A 243 12.48 6.39 6.90
N LEU A 244 11.63 6.74 5.93
CA LEU A 244 12.07 7.08 4.58
C LEU A 244 13.10 8.23 4.63
N GLY A 245 14.31 7.95 4.16
CA GLY A 245 15.42 8.91 4.15
C GLY A 245 16.29 8.94 5.41
N ASP A 246 15.93 8.23 6.49
CA ASP A 246 16.73 8.21 7.73
C ASP A 246 18.07 7.50 7.56
N ARG A 247 18.07 6.44 6.73
CA ARG A 247 19.26 5.62 6.51
C ARG A 247 20.26 6.36 5.64
N LYS A 248 21.13 7.11 6.32
CA LYS A 248 22.36 7.68 5.75
C LYS A 248 23.38 6.56 5.60
N ASP A 249 23.26 5.75 4.55
CA ASP A 249 24.05 4.54 4.38
C ASP A 249 25.48 4.83 3.87
N VAL A 250 26.19 5.70 4.59
CA VAL A 250 27.53 6.22 4.24
C VAL A 250 28.55 5.08 4.09
N TRP A 251 28.35 3.97 4.81
CA TRP A 251 29.24 2.81 4.77
C TRP A 251 28.95 1.88 3.59
N THR A 252 27.68 1.60 3.29
CA THR A 252 27.28 0.74 2.15
C THR A 252 27.74 1.33 0.81
N TRP A 253 27.83 2.66 0.73
CA TRP A 253 28.21 3.42 -0.46
C TRP A 253 29.58 4.11 -0.34
N LYS A 254 30.43 3.71 0.62
CA LYS A 254 31.72 4.38 0.87
C LYS A 254 32.61 4.50 -0.39
N GLY A 255 32.49 3.57 -1.33
CA GLY A 255 33.22 3.57 -2.61
C GLY A 255 32.51 4.25 -3.79
N ASN A 256 31.29 4.76 -3.63
CA ASN A 256 30.49 5.36 -4.69
C ASN A 256 29.99 6.75 -4.23
N PRO A 257 30.83 7.80 -4.31
CA PRO A 257 30.48 9.13 -3.80
C PRO A 257 29.27 9.75 -4.50
N GLU A 258 29.06 9.47 -5.78
CA GLU A 258 27.92 9.94 -6.57
C GLU A 258 26.61 9.35 -6.04
N ILE A 259 26.60 8.05 -5.75
CA ILE A 259 25.44 7.39 -5.15
C ILE A 259 25.17 7.93 -3.75
N ARG A 260 26.23 8.16 -2.97
CA ARG A 260 26.06 8.77 -1.65
C ARG A 260 25.40 10.14 -1.79
N GLU A 261 25.86 10.99 -2.69
CA GLU A 261 25.28 12.31 -2.96
C GLU A 261 23.81 12.23 -3.34
N ALA A 262 23.39 11.25 -4.15
CA ALA A 262 21.98 11.07 -4.51
C ALA A 262 21.04 10.82 -3.31
N PHE A 263 21.54 10.28 -2.19
CA PHE A 263 20.77 10.08 -0.96
C PHE A 263 20.73 11.32 -0.03
N PHE A 264 21.39 12.43 -0.38
CA PHE A 264 21.47 13.68 0.42
C PHE A 264 20.93 14.89 -0.34
#